data_AF-A0A2D8Y9T2-F1
#
_entry.id   AF-A0A2D8Y9T2-F1
#
_cell.length_a   1.000
_cell.length_b   1.000
_cell.length_c   1.000
_cell.angle_alpha   90.00
_cell.angle_beta   90.00
_cell.angle_gamma   90.00
#
_symmetry.space_group_name_H-M   'P 1'
#
loop_
_entity.id
_entity.type
_entity.pdbx_description
1 polymer ?
#
loop_
_entity_poly.entity_id
_entity_poly.type
_entity_poly.pdbx_seq_one_letter_code
_entity_poly.pdbx_strand_id
1 'polypeptide(L)'
;MTHAVPDFSALPVGRMLTILKLERGLRHGETYEVLAKRLRISLSASKVWARELGFRKCDLELETAQTRAARQVRWALALLDLGRHEEAGAWEAEARKLEGLLSRLRKRAALDKTRPDPMAPALDLVDRVRASLGEDAEAKDAFCAIAEYYTRLRAAGATLLADGQVEWLNGQQGEVPETPAWLPCDPWAVLDEAGWEVEVGRALALL
;
A
#
# COMPACT_ATOMS: atom_id res chain seq x y z
N MET A 1 -6.35 8.93 -2.59
CA MET A 1 -6.54 10.27 -1.98
C MET A 1 -5.39 11.17 -2.39
N THR A 2 -5.66 12.21 -3.18
CA THR A 2 -4.70 13.27 -3.53
C THR A 2 -4.54 14.18 -2.31
N HIS A 3 -3.51 13.95 -1.50
CA HIS A 3 -3.17 14.87 -0.42
C HIS A 3 -2.79 16.23 -1.02
N ALA A 4 -3.45 17.29 -0.57
CA ALA A 4 -3.11 18.66 -0.94
C ALA A 4 -1.62 18.92 -0.64
N VAL A 5 -0.94 19.64 -1.52
CA VAL A 5 0.46 20.03 -1.28
C VAL A 5 0.49 20.96 -0.06
N PRO A 6 1.32 20.69 0.95
CA PRO A 6 1.46 21.58 2.10
C PRO A 6 1.89 22.98 1.68
N ASP A 7 1.43 24.00 2.40
CA ASP A 7 1.82 25.38 2.10
C ASP A 7 3.29 25.62 2.51
N PHE A 8 4.19 25.55 1.53
CA PHE A 8 5.62 25.79 1.73
C PHE A 8 5.98 27.27 1.83
N SER A 9 5.07 28.19 1.50
CA SER A 9 5.34 29.63 1.62
C SER A 9 5.48 30.05 3.08
N ALA A 10 4.79 29.35 3.99
CA ALA A 10 4.86 29.56 5.43
C ALA A 10 6.16 29.04 6.08
N LEU A 11 6.96 28.24 5.36
CA LEU A 11 8.21 27.67 5.88
C LEU A 11 9.42 28.54 5.50
N PRO A 12 10.31 28.89 6.45
CA PRO A 12 11.54 29.60 6.13
C PRO A 12 12.39 28.89 5.07
N VAL A 13 13.11 29.68 4.27
CA VAL A 13 14.07 29.18 3.26
C VAL A 13 15.10 28.24 3.91
N GLY A 14 15.42 27.14 3.23
CA GLY A 14 16.33 26.09 3.71
C GLY A 14 15.69 25.02 4.62
N ARG A 15 14.45 25.22 5.10
CA ARG A 15 13.78 24.23 5.97
C ARG A 15 13.35 22.97 5.24
N MET A 16 13.10 23.03 3.93
CA MET A 16 12.76 21.84 3.16
C MET A 16 13.93 20.89 2.99
N LEU A 17 15.19 21.36 3.04
CA LEU A 17 16.36 20.48 3.14
C LEU A 17 16.43 19.75 4.48
N THR A 18 16.02 20.43 5.57
CA THR A 18 15.96 19.82 6.90
C THR A 18 14.87 18.75 6.96
N ILE A 19 13.69 19.07 6.41
CA ILE A 19 12.56 18.16 6.27
C ILE A 19 12.94 16.94 5.43
N LEU A 20 13.69 17.12 4.34
CA LEU A 20 14.16 16.00 3.53
C LEU A 20 15.06 15.05 4.33
N LYS A 21 15.97 15.59 5.14
CA LYS A 21 16.83 14.77 6.00
C LYS A 21 16.04 14.08 7.13
N LEU A 22 14.98 14.73 7.63
CA LEU A 22 14.05 14.14 8.61
C LEU A 22 13.31 12.94 8.00
N GLU A 23 12.69 13.11 6.83
CA GLU A 23 11.99 12.05 6.09
C GLU A 23 12.89 10.84 5.87
N ARG A 24 14.12 11.09 5.39
CA ARG A 24 15.10 10.04 5.17
C ARG A 24 15.43 9.30 6.45
N GLY A 25 15.77 10.01 7.53
CA GLY A 25 16.13 9.34 8.79
C GLY A 25 15.00 8.49 9.37
N LEU A 26 13.76 9.00 9.35
CA LEU A 26 12.59 8.24 9.80
C LEU A 26 12.40 6.95 8.98
N ARG A 27 12.62 7.02 7.65
CA ARG A 27 12.60 5.83 6.78
C ARG A 27 13.72 4.83 7.05
N HIS A 28 14.84 5.26 7.62
CA HIS A 28 15.93 4.37 8.04
C HIS A 28 15.73 3.84 9.47
N GLY A 29 14.58 4.11 10.10
CA GLY A 29 14.25 3.62 11.44
C GLY A 29 14.80 4.48 12.58
N GLU A 30 15.31 5.68 12.30
CA GLU A 30 15.81 6.58 13.34
C GLU A 30 14.66 7.24 14.10
N THR A 31 14.84 7.49 15.40
CA THR A 31 13.82 8.13 16.24
C THR A 31 13.79 9.65 16.06
N TYR A 32 12.67 10.28 16.41
CA TYR A 32 12.51 11.73 16.38
C TYR A 32 13.55 12.45 17.24
N GLU A 33 13.91 11.87 18.39
CA GLU A 33 14.88 12.41 19.34
C GLU A 33 16.29 12.44 18.73
N VAL A 34 16.70 11.34 18.09
CA VAL A 34 17.99 11.23 17.39
C VAL A 34 18.04 12.24 16.24
N LEU A 35 16.95 12.31 15.45
CA LEU A 35 16.87 13.20 14.30
C LEU A 35 16.85 14.68 14.69
N ALA A 36 16.08 15.05 15.70
CA ALA A 36 16.00 16.43 16.18
C ALA A 36 17.38 16.94 16.63
N LYS A 37 18.10 16.13 17.42
CA LYS A 37 19.48 16.44 17.85
C LYS A 37 20.43 16.58 16.67
N ARG A 38 20.43 15.62 15.73
CA ARG A 38 21.31 15.63 14.56
C ARG A 38 21.05 16.81 13.63
N LEU A 39 19.78 17.16 13.43
CA LEU A 39 19.34 18.23 12.56
C LEU A 39 19.34 19.61 13.24
N ARG A 40 19.69 19.68 14.53
CA ARG A 40 19.70 20.90 15.36
C ARG A 40 18.35 21.64 15.31
N ILE A 41 17.27 20.89 15.45
CA ILE A 41 15.90 21.40 15.56
C ILE A 41 15.29 20.96 16.89
N SER A 42 14.25 21.66 17.34
CA SER A 42 13.52 21.20 18.52
C SER A 42 12.79 19.90 18.22
N LEU A 43 12.64 19.05 19.24
CA LEU A 43 11.85 17.82 19.15
C LEU A 43 10.37 18.12 18.83
N SER A 44 9.85 19.25 19.32
CA SER A 44 8.51 19.71 18.98
C SER A 44 8.37 20.02 17.48
N ALA A 45 9.34 20.74 16.90
CA ALA A 45 9.31 21.07 15.48
C ALA A 45 9.42 19.81 14.60
N SER A 46 10.28 18.85 14.95
CA SER A 46 10.40 17.60 14.19
C SER A 46 9.09 16.81 14.19
N LYS A 47 8.39 16.73 15.32
CA LYS A 47 7.09 16.06 15.45
C LYS A 47 5.97 16.80 14.69
N VAL A 48 5.94 18.14 14.79
CA VAL A 48 4.94 18.97 14.11
C VAL A 48 5.08 18.84 12.59
N TRP A 49 6.28 19.02 12.05
CA TRP A 49 6.51 18.88 10.61
C TRP A 49 6.25 17.46 10.12
N ALA A 50 6.69 16.43 10.85
CA ALA A 50 6.40 15.06 10.48
C ALA A 50 4.89 14.78 10.42
N ARG A 51 4.12 15.31 11.36
CA ARG A 51 2.66 15.18 11.35
C ARG A 51 2.03 15.90 10.16
N GLU A 52 2.40 17.16 9.93
CA GLU A 52 1.83 18.00 8.86
C GLU A 52 2.18 17.48 7.46
N LEU A 53 3.33 16.84 7.33
CA LEU A 53 3.86 16.35 6.06
C LEU A 53 3.60 14.85 5.84
N GLY A 54 2.91 14.18 6.78
CA GLY A 54 2.53 12.77 6.65
C GLY A 54 3.68 11.77 6.81
N PHE A 55 4.65 12.05 7.69
CA PHE A 55 5.77 11.16 8.03
C PHE A 55 5.52 10.34 9.29
N ARG A 56 4.27 9.90 9.53
CA ARG A 56 3.99 8.94 10.61
C ARG A 56 4.48 7.57 10.18
N LYS A 57 4.85 6.72 11.15
CA LYS A 57 5.38 5.37 10.88
C LYS A 57 4.45 4.56 9.95
N CYS A 58 3.16 4.53 10.26
CA CYS A 58 2.15 3.88 9.43
C CYS A 58 2.07 4.45 8.00
N ASP A 59 2.16 5.78 7.83
CA ASP A 59 2.14 6.40 6.50
C ASP A 59 3.40 6.03 5.70
N LEU A 60 4.56 6.03 6.36
CA LEU A 60 5.85 5.72 5.72
C LEU A 60 5.96 4.24 5.31
N GLU A 61 5.35 3.34 6.08
CA GLU A 61 5.28 1.90 5.81
C GLU A 61 4.35 1.57 4.65
N LEU A 62 3.24 2.30 4.50
CA LEU A 62 2.29 2.13 3.40
C LEU A 62 2.69 2.84 2.10
N GLU A 63 3.56 3.85 2.16
CA GLU A 63 3.98 4.62 0.97
C GLU A 63 4.90 3.78 0.07
N THR A 64 4.39 3.39 -1.10
CA THR A 64 5.17 2.72 -2.14
C THR A 64 6.25 3.63 -2.73
N ALA A 65 7.27 3.05 -3.37
CA ALA A 65 8.30 3.82 -4.05
C ALA A 65 7.72 4.75 -5.14
N GLN A 66 6.64 4.33 -5.81
CA GLN A 66 5.93 5.12 -6.81
C GLN A 66 5.22 6.32 -6.19
N THR A 67 4.45 6.11 -5.12
CA THR A 67 3.72 7.21 -4.47
C THR A 67 4.67 8.20 -3.80
N ARG A 68 5.77 7.71 -3.25
CA ARG A 68 6.87 8.54 -2.73
C ARG A 68 7.49 9.41 -3.82
N ALA A 69 7.90 8.82 -4.95
CA ALA A 69 8.49 9.59 -6.06
C ALA A 69 7.52 10.68 -6.54
N ALA A 70 6.24 10.33 -6.74
CA ALA A 70 5.23 11.29 -7.15
C ALA A 70 5.06 12.44 -6.14
N ARG A 71 5.06 12.15 -4.83
CA ARG A 71 5.01 13.19 -3.79
C ARG A 71 6.24 14.10 -3.85
N GLN A 72 7.44 13.53 -3.98
CA GLN A 72 8.68 14.29 -4.07
C GLN A 72 8.72 15.20 -5.30
N VAL A 73 8.24 14.73 -6.46
CA VAL A 73 8.09 15.56 -7.67
C VAL A 73 7.11 16.71 -7.43
N ARG A 74 5.92 16.44 -6.87
CA ARG A 74 4.95 17.50 -6.56
C ARG A 74 5.54 18.57 -5.65
N TRP A 75 6.32 18.16 -4.65
CA TRP A 75 6.95 19.10 -3.73
C TRP A 75 8.06 19.90 -4.39
N ALA A 76 8.87 19.27 -5.24
CA ALA A 76 9.90 19.96 -6.02
C ALA A 76 9.28 21.05 -6.92
N LEU A 77 8.18 20.74 -7.61
CA LEU A 77 7.45 21.71 -8.45
C LEU A 77 6.91 22.88 -7.61
N ALA A 78 6.23 22.60 -6.50
CA ALA A 78 5.72 23.65 -5.62
C ALA A 78 6.83 24.55 -5.04
N LEU A 79 8.01 24.00 -4.77
CA LEU A 79 9.17 24.78 -4.33
C LEU A 79 9.78 25.60 -5.47
N LEU A 80 9.76 25.07 -6.69
CA LEU A 80 10.20 25.78 -7.89
C LEU A 80 9.30 26.98 -8.17
N ASP A 81 7.98 26.84 -8.03
CA ASP A 81 7.00 27.92 -8.18
C ASP A 81 7.22 29.06 -7.18
N LEU A 82 7.80 28.75 -6.01
CA LEU A 82 8.21 29.72 -4.98
C LEU A 82 9.62 30.28 -5.19
N GLY A 83 10.32 29.93 -6.27
CA GLY A 83 11.71 30.36 -6.53
C GLY A 83 12.76 29.68 -5.64
N ARG A 84 12.41 28.61 -4.91
CA ARG A 84 13.29 27.91 -3.97
C ARG A 84 14.11 26.82 -4.68
N HIS A 85 14.90 27.23 -5.66
CA HIS A 85 15.56 26.32 -6.62
C HIS A 85 16.46 25.25 -5.98
N GLU A 86 17.23 25.59 -4.95
CA GLU A 86 18.11 24.62 -4.26
C GLU A 86 17.29 23.51 -3.58
N GLU A 87 16.22 23.89 -2.88
CA GLU A 87 15.32 22.94 -2.22
C GLU A 87 14.54 22.12 -3.25
N ALA A 88 14.03 22.74 -4.31
CA ALA A 88 13.38 22.05 -5.41
C ALA A 88 14.31 20.99 -6.01
N GLY A 89 15.56 21.35 -6.31
CA GLY A 89 16.55 20.43 -6.86
C GLY A 89 16.88 19.26 -5.94
N ALA A 90 16.93 19.48 -4.61
CA ALA A 90 17.17 18.41 -3.65
C ALA A 90 16.04 17.37 -3.60
N TRP A 91 14.77 17.83 -3.65
CA TRP A 91 13.61 16.94 -3.68
C TRP A 91 13.47 16.20 -5.02
N GLU A 92 13.75 16.90 -6.11
CA GLU A 92 13.72 16.33 -7.47
C GLU A 92 14.78 15.23 -7.65
N ALA A 93 15.99 15.45 -7.13
CA ALA A 93 17.07 14.46 -7.20
C ALA A 93 16.71 13.16 -6.46
N GLU A 94 15.97 13.23 -5.35
CA GLU A 94 15.50 12.04 -4.63
C GLU A 94 14.41 11.31 -5.40
N ALA A 95 13.49 12.04 -6.05
CA ALA A 95 12.49 11.44 -6.93
C ALA A 95 13.16 10.68 -8.08
N ARG A 96 14.14 11.28 -8.77
CA ARG A 96 14.89 10.64 -9.86
C ARG A 96 15.56 9.33 -9.45
N LYS A 97 16.08 9.26 -8.21
CA LYS A 97 16.69 8.01 -7.70
C LYS A 97 15.67 6.88 -7.63
N LEU A 98 14.47 7.16 -7.13
CA LEU A 98 13.39 6.19 -7.04
C LEU A 98 12.88 5.78 -8.42
N GLU A 99 12.65 6.74 -9.32
CA GLU A 99 12.22 6.46 -10.69
C GLU A 99 13.24 5.62 -11.46
N GLY A 100 14.53 5.94 -11.34
CA GLY A 100 15.61 5.17 -11.93
C GLY A 100 15.72 3.75 -11.36
N LEU A 101 15.51 3.57 -10.06
CA LEU A 101 15.45 2.24 -9.44
C LEU A 101 14.25 1.45 -9.98
N LEU A 102 13.06 2.04 -9.98
CA LEU A 102 11.83 1.42 -10.48
C LEU A 102 11.94 1.01 -11.95
N SER A 103 12.52 1.88 -12.79
CA SER A 103 12.78 1.59 -14.20
C SER A 103 13.73 0.39 -14.37
N ARG A 104 14.82 0.34 -13.59
CA ARG A 104 15.75 -0.80 -13.62
C ARG A 104 15.11 -2.10 -13.16
N LEU A 105 14.31 -2.07 -12.09
CA LEU A 105 13.59 -3.23 -11.60
C LEU A 105 12.57 -3.74 -12.62
N ARG A 106 11.82 -2.84 -13.26
CA ARG A 106 10.89 -3.20 -14.35
C ARG A 106 11.61 -3.86 -15.53
N LYS A 107 12.76 -3.33 -15.95
CA LYS A 107 13.58 -3.94 -17.01
C LYS A 107 14.08 -5.33 -16.63
N ARG A 108 14.58 -5.50 -15.40
CA ARG A 108 15.03 -6.82 -14.91
C ARG A 108 13.88 -7.82 -14.84
N ALA A 109 12.73 -7.39 -14.31
CA ALA A 109 11.51 -8.18 -14.27
C ALA A 109 11.08 -8.65 -15.66
N ALA A 110 11.16 -7.79 -16.68
CA ALA A 110 10.80 -8.16 -18.05
C ALA A 110 11.78 -9.17 -18.69
N LEU A 111 13.01 -9.26 -18.18
CA LEU A 111 14.02 -10.23 -18.65
C LEU A 111 13.98 -11.54 -17.89
N ASP A 112 13.33 -11.57 -16.72
CA ASP A 112 13.20 -12.77 -15.89
C ASP A 112 12.06 -13.65 -16.41
N LYS A 113 12.41 -14.57 -17.30
CA LYS A 113 11.48 -15.57 -17.87
C LYS A 113 11.01 -16.61 -16.86
N THR A 114 11.68 -16.71 -15.71
CA THR A 114 11.32 -17.65 -14.64
C THR A 114 10.43 -17.01 -13.58
N ARG A 115 10.20 -15.70 -13.67
CA ARG A 115 9.33 -14.98 -12.76
C ARG A 115 7.88 -15.45 -12.96
N PRO A 116 7.22 -15.95 -11.90
CA PRO A 116 5.79 -16.20 -11.94
C PRO A 116 5.04 -14.90 -12.25
N ASP A 117 4.01 -14.96 -13.10
CA ASP A 117 3.14 -13.81 -13.32
C ASP A 117 2.54 -13.40 -11.96
N PRO A 118 2.81 -12.17 -11.47
CA PRO A 118 2.30 -11.73 -10.18
C PRO A 118 0.77 -11.70 -10.12
N MET A 119 0.07 -11.62 -11.26
CA MET A 119 -1.39 -11.63 -11.33
C MET A 119 -1.98 -13.02 -11.53
N ALA A 120 -1.17 -14.04 -11.84
CA ALA A 120 -1.66 -15.40 -12.11
C ALA A 120 -2.59 -15.94 -11.01
N PRO A 121 -2.27 -15.83 -9.70
CA PRO A 121 -3.18 -16.33 -8.66
C PRO A 121 -4.56 -15.68 -8.69
N ALA A 122 -4.61 -14.36 -8.92
CA ALA A 122 -5.87 -13.62 -9.00
C ALA A 122 -6.67 -13.99 -10.25
N LEU A 123 -6.00 -14.17 -11.40
CA LEU A 123 -6.62 -14.63 -12.63
C LEU A 123 -7.16 -16.05 -12.48
N ASP A 124 -6.39 -16.96 -11.90
CA ASP A 124 -6.78 -18.36 -11.65
C ASP A 124 -7.99 -18.45 -10.70
N LEU A 125 -8.05 -17.60 -9.67
CA LEU A 125 -9.23 -17.50 -8.81
C LEU A 125 -10.44 -16.97 -9.57
N VAL A 126 -10.30 -15.87 -10.32
CA VAL A 126 -11.39 -15.30 -11.12
C VAL A 126 -11.93 -16.32 -12.11
N ASP A 127 -11.07 -17.05 -12.81
CA ASP A 127 -11.49 -18.08 -13.77
C ASP A 127 -12.20 -19.27 -13.10
N ARG A 128 -11.76 -19.70 -11.90
CA ARG A 128 -12.50 -20.71 -11.10
C ARG A 128 -13.89 -20.22 -10.71
N VAL A 129 -14.01 -18.96 -10.27
CA VAL A 129 -15.31 -18.39 -9.91
C VAL A 129 -16.20 -18.29 -11.15
N ARG A 130 -15.67 -17.81 -12.29
CA ARG A 130 -16.43 -17.77 -13.56
C ARG A 130 -16.94 -19.15 -13.95
N ALA A 131 -16.08 -20.17 -13.89
CA ALA A 131 -16.46 -21.55 -14.20
C ALA A 131 -17.59 -22.05 -13.29
N SER A 132 -17.65 -21.61 -12.03
CA SER A 132 -18.74 -21.95 -11.10
C SER A 132 -20.06 -21.21 -11.38
N LEU A 133 -20.00 -20.05 -12.04
CA LEU A 133 -21.18 -19.24 -12.40
C LEU A 133 -21.78 -19.64 -13.75
N GLY A 134 -20.99 -20.26 -14.63
CA GLY A 134 -21.40 -20.76 -15.95
C GLY A 134 -20.50 -20.29 -17.09
N GLU A 135 -20.61 -20.93 -18.26
CA GLU A 135 -19.73 -20.67 -19.42
C GLU A 135 -19.83 -19.24 -19.98
N ASP A 136 -20.99 -18.58 -19.80
CA ASP A 136 -21.24 -17.21 -20.25
C ASP A 136 -20.80 -16.13 -19.23
N ALA A 137 -20.30 -16.52 -18.06
CA ALA A 137 -19.94 -15.56 -17.02
C ALA A 137 -18.71 -14.72 -17.42
N GLU A 138 -18.82 -13.40 -17.28
CA GLU A 138 -17.72 -12.47 -17.50
C GLU A 138 -16.86 -12.32 -16.23
N ALA A 139 -15.66 -11.76 -16.38
CA ALA A 139 -14.79 -11.49 -15.23
C ALA A 139 -15.46 -10.58 -14.18
N LYS A 140 -16.29 -9.63 -14.63
CA LYS A 140 -17.06 -8.76 -13.73
C LYS A 140 -18.01 -9.55 -12.84
N ASP A 141 -18.66 -10.59 -13.37
CA ASP A 141 -19.60 -11.42 -12.61
C ASP A 141 -18.89 -12.19 -11.51
N ALA A 142 -17.68 -12.70 -11.78
CA ALA A 142 -16.84 -13.32 -10.76
C ALA A 142 -16.42 -12.33 -9.66
N PHE A 143 -16.03 -11.11 -10.02
CA PHE A 143 -15.74 -10.07 -9.01
C PHE A 143 -16.95 -9.75 -8.14
N CYS A 144 -18.14 -9.63 -8.75
CA CYS A 144 -19.38 -9.42 -8.02
C CYS A 144 -19.67 -10.59 -7.07
N ALA A 145 -19.53 -11.84 -7.52
CA ALA A 145 -19.77 -13.02 -6.68
C ALA A 145 -18.82 -13.11 -5.48
N ILE A 146 -17.51 -12.87 -5.69
CA ILE A 146 -16.52 -12.82 -4.60
C ILE A 146 -16.91 -11.72 -3.59
N ALA A 147 -17.18 -10.51 -4.08
CA ALA A 147 -17.50 -9.37 -3.24
C ALA A 147 -18.81 -9.57 -2.45
N GLU A 148 -19.84 -10.14 -3.08
CA GLU A 148 -21.12 -10.45 -2.44
C GLU A 148 -20.95 -11.48 -1.33
N TYR A 149 -20.20 -12.57 -1.58
CA TYR A 149 -19.93 -13.60 -0.58
C TYR A 149 -19.27 -13.02 0.68
N TYR A 150 -18.16 -12.29 0.51
CA TYR A 150 -17.47 -11.66 1.64
C TYR A 150 -18.25 -10.53 2.29
N THR A 151 -19.15 -9.87 1.56
CA THR A 151 -20.06 -8.88 2.14
C THR A 151 -21.12 -9.54 3.02
N ARG A 152 -21.64 -10.70 2.64
CA ARG A 152 -22.56 -11.49 3.47
C ARG A 152 -21.88 -11.99 4.74
N LEU A 153 -20.62 -12.44 4.66
CA LEU A 153 -19.85 -12.83 5.85
C LEU A 153 -19.65 -11.66 6.82
N ARG A 154 -19.32 -10.47 6.31
CA ARG A 154 -19.24 -9.25 7.13
C ARG A 154 -20.58 -8.87 7.74
N ALA A 155 -21.68 -9.03 7.01
CA ALA A 155 -23.03 -8.80 7.54
C ALA A 155 -23.38 -9.78 8.67
N ALA A 156 -22.84 -11.00 8.63
CA ALA A 156 -22.92 -11.99 9.70
C ALA A 156 -21.92 -11.74 10.86
N GLY A 157 -21.22 -10.60 10.86
CA GLY A 157 -20.33 -10.17 11.94
C GLY A 157 -18.88 -10.65 11.82
N ALA A 158 -18.49 -11.23 10.68
CA ALA A 158 -17.12 -11.68 10.46
C ALA A 158 -16.16 -10.51 10.19
N THR A 159 -14.93 -10.63 10.69
CA THR A 159 -13.79 -9.78 10.32
C THR A 159 -12.99 -10.48 9.23
N LEU A 160 -12.75 -9.78 8.12
CA LEU A 160 -12.02 -10.30 6.97
C LEU A 160 -10.52 -9.99 7.10
N LEU A 161 -9.68 -11.01 6.97
CA LEU A 161 -8.23 -10.88 6.89
C LEU A 161 -7.78 -10.64 5.43
N ALA A 162 -6.53 -10.21 5.24
CA ALA A 162 -6.01 -9.84 3.93
C ALA A 162 -5.89 -11.02 2.95
N ASP A 163 -5.78 -12.23 3.47
CA ASP A 163 -5.74 -13.50 2.73
C ASP A 163 -7.14 -14.11 2.54
N GLY A 164 -8.21 -13.39 2.90
CA GLY A 164 -9.58 -13.86 2.74
C GLY A 164 -10.06 -14.87 3.78
N GLN A 165 -9.24 -15.21 4.77
CA GLN A 165 -9.74 -15.90 5.97
C GLN A 165 -10.63 -14.98 6.79
N VAL A 166 -11.51 -15.56 7.60
CA VAL A 166 -12.44 -14.78 8.42
C VAL A 166 -12.49 -15.25 9.87
N GLU A 167 -12.62 -14.29 10.78
CA GLU A 167 -12.68 -14.51 12.22
C GLU A 167 -13.86 -13.77 12.85
N TRP A 168 -14.38 -14.27 13.97
CA TRP A 168 -15.36 -13.56 14.80
C TRP A 168 -14.73 -13.17 16.14
N LEU A 169 -14.79 -11.89 16.48
CA LEU A 169 -14.23 -11.33 17.71
C LEU A 169 -14.72 -12.03 18.99
N ASN A 170 -15.92 -12.62 18.97
CA ASN A 170 -16.54 -13.30 20.12
C ASN A 170 -16.90 -14.77 19.84
N GLY A 171 -16.44 -15.36 18.73
CA GLY A 171 -16.75 -16.74 18.35
C GLY A 171 -18.22 -17.05 18.00
N GLN A 172 -19.12 -16.06 18.07
CA GLN A 172 -20.52 -16.22 17.67
C GLN A 172 -20.66 -16.05 16.16
N GLN A 173 -20.92 -17.16 15.48
CA GLN A 173 -21.32 -17.17 14.08
C GLN A 173 -22.81 -16.83 13.99
N GLY A 174 -23.14 -15.77 13.24
CA GLY A 174 -24.52 -15.52 12.82
C GLY A 174 -24.97 -16.54 11.76
N GLU A 175 -26.02 -16.23 11.02
CA GLU A 175 -26.39 -16.99 9.84
C GLU A 175 -25.34 -16.76 8.74
N VAL A 176 -24.44 -17.73 8.57
CA VAL A 176 -23.37 -17.67 7.57
C VAL A 176 -23.87 -18.14 6.20
N PRO A 177 -23.45 -17.50 5.10
CA PRO A 177 -23.74 -18.00 3.76
C PRO A 177 -23.09 -19.38 3.56
N GLU A 178 -23.70 -20.22 2.72
CA GLU A 178 -23.10 -21.47 2.27
C GLU A 178 -21.77 -21.21 1.55
N THR A 179 -20.76 -22.02 1.86
CA THR A 179 -19.44 -21.90 1.24
C THR A 179 -19.53 -22.28 -0.23
N PRO A 180 -19.15 -21.38 -1.15
CA PRO A 180 -19.25 -21.63 -2.56
C PRO A 180 -18.20 -22.65 -3.03
N ALA A 181 -18.53 -23.40 -4.08
CA ALA A 181 -17.69 -24.48 -4.61
C ALA A 181 -16.31 -24.03 -5.15
N TRP A 182 -16.11 -22.73 -5.37
CA TRP A 182 -14.82 -22.17 -5.79
C TRP A 182 -13.86 -21.94 -4.63
N LEU A 183 -14.29 -22.09 -3.37
CA LEU A 183 -13.41 -22.14 -2.21
C LEU A 183 -13.05 -23.60 -1.88
N PRO A 184 -11.80 -23.86 -1.44
CA PRO A 184 -11.37 -25.20 -1.06
C PRO A 184 -12.00 -25.67 0.27
N CYS A 185 -12.34 -24.74 1.15
CA CYS A 185 -13.00 -24.98 2.43
C CYS A 185 -13.61 -23.68 2.98
N ASP A 186 -14.29 -23.78 4.12
CA ASP A 186 -14.83 -22.62 4.82
C ASP A 186 -13.69 -21.66 5.25
N PRO A 187 -13.78 -20.34 4.97
CA PRO A 187 -12.72 -19.38 5.26
C PRO A 187 -12.47 -19.16 6.77
N TRP A 188 -13.32 -19.72 7.63
CA TRP A 188 -13.16 -19.71 9.09
C TRP A 188 -12.71 -21.03 9.71
N ALA A 189 -12.55 -22.07 8.89
CA ALA A 189 -12.16 -23.40 9.32
C ALA A 189 -10.94 -23.91 8.53
N VAL A 190 -10.07 -22.98 8.10
CA VAL A 190 -8.85 -23.29 7.37
C VAL A 190 -7.87 -24.02 8.29
N LEU A 191 -7.59 -25.29 7.96
CA LEU A 191 -6.60 -26.12 8.68
C LEU A 191 -5.24 -26.13 7.99
N ASP A 192 -5.21 -26.01 6.66
CA ASP A 192 -4.01 -25.90 5.84
C ASP A 192 -3.83 -24.45 5.38
N GLU A 193 -3.26 -23.62 6.26
CA GLU A 193 -3.00 -22.20 5.96
C GLU A 193 -2.05 -22.03 4.78
N ALA A 194 -1.09 -22.94 4.60
CA ALA A 194 -0.14 -22.87 3.49
C ALA A 194 -0.81 -23.17 2.14
N GLY A 195 -1.67 -24.20 2.10
CA GLY A 195 -2.51 -24.49 0.95
C GLY A 195 -3.47 -23.35 0.63
N TRP A 196 -4.13 -22.81 1.66
CA TRP A 196 -5.02 -21.65 1.52
C TRP A 196 -4.31 -20.43 0.93
N GLU A 197 -3.14 -20.08 1.44
CA GLU A 197 -2.37 -18.93 0.96
C GLU A 197 -2.02 -19.08 -0.54
N VAL A 198 -1.67 -20.29 -0.97
CA VAL A 198 -1.34 -20.57 -2.39
C VAL A 198 -2.58 -20.53 -3.27
N GLU A 199 -3.69 -21.12 -2.83
CA GLU A 199 -4.89 -21.26 -3.65
C GLU A 199 -5.79 -20.02 -3.65
N VAL A 200 -5.90 -19.31 -2.52
CA VAL A 200 -6.90 -18.24 -2.32
C VAL A 200 -6.27 -16.99 -1.74
N GLY A 201 -5.40 -17.11 -0.73
CA GLY A 201 -4.87 -15.97 0.01
C GLY A 201 -4.13 -14.95 -0.86
N ARG A 202 -3.18 -15.42 -1.68
CA ARG A 202 -2.47 -14.56 -2.63
C ARG A 202 -3.38 -13.90 -3.65
N ALA A 203 -4.42 -14.61 -4.08
CA ALA A 203 -5.36 -14.08 -5.06
C ALA A 203 -6.18 -12.94 -4.45
N LEU A 204 -6.80 -13.16 -3.27
CA LEU A 204 -7.62 -12.16 -2.60
C LEU A 204 -6.81 -10.96 -2.09
N ALA A 205 -5.56 -11.14 -1.71
CA ALA A 205 -4.68 -10.02 -1.37
C ALA A 205 -4.39 -9.08 -2.56
N LEU A 206 -4.60 -9.54 -3.80
CA LEU A 206 -4.40 -8.79 -5.03
C LEU A 206 -5.69 -8.15 -5.58
N LEU A 207 -6.87 -8.56 -5.11
CA LEU A 207 -8.18 -8.07 -5.56
C LEU A 207 -8.69 -6.92 -4.69
#